data_AF-A0AAD8FIL1-F1
#
_entry.id   AF-A0AAD8FIL1-F1
#
_cell.length_a   1.000
_cell.length_b   1.000
_cell.length_c   1.000
_cell.angle_alpha   90.00
_cell.angle_beta   90.00
_cell.angle_gamma   90.00
#
_symmetry.space_group_name_H-M   'P 1'
#
loop_
_entity.id
_entity.type
_entity.pdbx_description
1 polymer ?
#
loop_
_entity_poly.entity_id
_entity_poly.type
_entity_poly.pdbx_seq_one_letter_code
_entity_poly.pdbx_strand_id
1 'polypeptide(L)'
;MICLPPHCTHRIQPLDVSFMKQVSTYYDSELQVWLRSLPGRVITEFQIASVFAKAYLRASSLATAVGGFEKKGICPVKRIILQDWEYLRQRDDRYTGSTCIK
;
A
#
# COMPACT_ATOMS: atom_id res chain seq x y z
N MET A 1 -11.10 6.88 16.20
CA MET A 1 -9.70 7.13 15.82
C MET A 1 -8.93 5.83 16.02
N ILE A 2 -8.33 5.27 14.95
CA ILE A 2 -7.49 4.06 15.05
C ILE A 2 -6.04 4.53 15.25
N CYS A 3 -5.45 4.20 16.40
CA CYS A 3 -4.05 4.51 16.68
C CYS A 3 -3.16 3.40 16.10
N LEU A 4 -2.31 3.74 15.14
CA LEU A 4 -1.33 2.81 14.56
C LEU A 4 -0.08 2.78 15.46
N PRO A 5 0.46 1.60 15.80
CA PRO A 5 1.68 1.51 16.58
C PRO A 5 2.88 2.11 15.82
N PRO A 6 3.83 2.75 16.53
CA PRO A 6 5.00 3.38 15.92
C PRO A 6 5.82 2.36 15.11
N HIS A 7 6.37 2.77 13.97
CA HIS A 7 7.16 1.91 13.06
C HIS A 7 6.40 0.79 12.31
N CYS A 8 5.07 0.68 12.46
CA CYS A 8 4.23 -0.22 11.65
C CYS A 8 3.28 0.53 10.70
N THR A 9 3.35 1.85 10.62
CA THR A 9 2.49 2.71 9.79
C THR A 9 2.48 2.27 8.32
N HIS A 10 3.67 2.09 7.73
CA HIS A 10 3.84 1.60 6.35
C HIS A 10 3.26 0.20 6.09
N ARG A 11 3.01 -0.58 7.16
CA ARG A 11 2.44 -1.93 7.06
C ARG A 11 0.96 -1.96 7.36
N ILE A 12 0.42 -1.03 8.14
CA ILE A 12 -0.98 -1.09 8.55
C ILE A 12 -1.83 -0.14 7.72
N GLN A 13 -1.24 0.89 7.09
CA GLN A 13 -1.98 1.77 6.19
C GLN A 13 -2.43 0.99 4.95
N PRO A 14 -3.75 0.77 4.78
CA PRO A 14 -4.28 -0.01 3.66
C PRO A 14 -3.95 0.68 2.34
N LEU A 15 -3.94 2.02 2.32
CA LEU A 15 -3.55 2.81 1.17
C LEU A 15 -2.15 2.44 0.65
N ASP A 16 -1.13 2.43 1.51
CA ASP A 16 0.24 2.19 1.08
C ASP A 16 0.50 0.74 0.66
N VAL A 17 -0.14 -0.23 1.33
CA VAL A 17 0.17 -1.63 1.05
C VAL A 17 -0.69 -2.23 -0.06
N SER A 18 -1.97 -1.88 -0.14
CA SER A 18 -2.86 -2.45 -1.17
C SER A 18 -2.99 -1.55 -2.39
N PHE A 19 -3.21 -0.26 -2.19
CA PHE A 19 -3.49 0.64 -3.30
C PHE A 19 -2.21 1.06 -4.03
N MET A 20 -1.22 1.61 -3.31
CA MET A 20 0.02 2.09 -3.94
C MET A 20 0.79 0.97 -4.65
N LYS A 21 0.86 -0.22 -4.04
CA LYS A 21 1.48 -1.40 -4.68
C LYS A 21 0.81 -1.77 -6.01
N GLN A 22 -0.51 -1.72 -6.06
CA GLN A 22 -1.24 -2.03 -7.28
C GLN A 22 -1.10 -0.93 -8.34
N VAL A 23 -1.13 0.35 -7.94
CA VAL A 23 -0.84 1.47 -8.84
C VAL A 23 0.51 1.29 -9.51
N SER A 24 1.56 0.97 -8.74
CA SER A 24 2.91 0.70 -9.30
C SER A 24 2.88 -0.46 -10.31
N THR A 25 2.24 -1.58 -9.95
CA THR A 25 2.20 -2.78 -10.81
C THR A 25 1.45 -2.51 -12.12
N TYR A 26 0.31 -1.82 -12.06
CA TYR A 26 -0.45 -1.48 -13.26
C TYR A 26 0.23 -0.40 -14.08
N TYR A 27 0.92 0.54 -13.44
CA TYR A 27 1.71 1.54 -14.14
C TYR A 27 2.80 0.90 -14.99
N ASP A 28 3.56 -0.05 -14.42
CA ASP A 28 4.57 -0.81 -15.17
C ASP A 28 3.96 -1.55 -16.35
N SER A 29 2.79 -2.18 -16.17
CA SER A 29 2.08 -2.87 -17.25
C SER A 29 1.65 -1.92 -18.37
N GLU A 30 1.02 -0.78 -18.04
CA GLU A 30 0.58 0.20 -19.04
C GLU A 30 1.77 0.86 -19.75
N LEU A 31 2.87 1.07 -19.04
CA LEU A 31 4.11 1.60 -19.58
C LEU A 31 4.74 0.63 -20.60
N GLN A 32 4.75 -0.67 -20.32
CA GLN A 32 5.19 -1.69 -21.27
C GLN A 32 4.30 -1.73 -22.53
N VAL A 33 2.99 -1.57 -22.39
CA VAL A 33 2.07 -1.50 -23.53
C VAL A 33 2.34 -0.25 -24.37
N TRP A 34 2.57 0.90 -23.74
CA TRP A 34 2.89 2.15 -24.43
C TRP A 34 4.22 2.07 -25.18
N LEU A 35 5.26 1.50 -24.56
CA LEU A 35 6.58 1.34 -25.21
C LEU A 35 6.51 0.40 -26.42
N ARG A 36 5.66 -0.63 -26.38
CA ARG A 36 5.46 -1.55 -27.51
C ARG A 36 4.66 -0.93 -28.66
N SER A 37 3.73 -0.02 -28.37
CA SER A 37 2.90 0.61 -29.41
C SER A 37 3.65 1.71 -30.18
N LEU A 38 4.64 2.35 -29.56
CA LEU A 38 5.42 3.44 -30.15
C LEU A 38 6.94 3.20 -29.99
N PRO A 39 7.52 2.24 -30.73
CA PRO A 39 8.94 1.93 -30.64
C PRO A 39 9.80 3.15 -30.99
N GLY A 40 10.83 3.42 -30.19
CA GLY A 40 11.77 4.52 -30.39
C GLY A 40 11.31 5.88 -29.86
N ARG A 41 10.12 5.98 -29.25
CA ARG A 41 9.63 7.23 -28.64
C ARG A 41 9.95 7.28 -27.15
N VAL A 42 10.47 8.41 -26.70
CA VAL A 42 10.71 8.67 -25.27
C VAL A 42 9.41 9.11 -24.59
N ILE A 43 9.17 8.61 -23.39
CA ILE A 43 8.03 9.02 -22.55
C ILE A 43 8.30 10.44 -22.05
N THR A 44 7.43 11.38 -22.43
CA THR A 44 7.43 12.76 -21.89
C THR A 44 6.47 12.87 -20.72
N GLU A 45 6.57 13.94 -19.93
CA GLU A 45 5.72 14.20 -18.77
C GLU A 45 4.21 14.16 -19.10
N PHE A 46 3.82 14.63 -20.29
CA PHE A 46 2.44 14.55 -20.78
C PHE A 46 1.95 13.10 -20.96
N GLN A 47 2.85 12.20 -21.37
CA GLN A 47 2.55 10.77 -21.53
C GLN A 47 2.54 10.05 -20.19
N ILE A 48 3.38 10.48 -19.23
CA ILE A 48 3.35 9.96 -17.86
C ILE A 48 1.96 10.14 -17.27
N ALA A 49 1.36 11.33 -17.39
CA ALA A 49 0.03 11.61 -16.86
C ALA A 49 -1.05 10.71 -17.48
N SER A 50 -0.99 10.45 -18.79
CA SER A 50 -1.98 9.62 -19.49
C SER A 50 -1.85 8.14 -19.12
N VAL A 51 -0.62 7.62 -19.01
CA VAL A 51 -0.34 6.24 -18.57
C VAL A 51 -0.72 6.07 -17.10
N PHE A 52 -0.40 7.05 -16.26
CA PHE A 52 -0.74 7.05 -14.85
C PHE A 52 -2.26 7.07 -14.63
N ALA A 53 -3.01 7.90 -15.36
CA ALA A 53 -4.47 7.94 -15.25
C ALA A 53 -5.11 6.58 -15.52
N LYS A 54 -4.62 5.83 -16.53
CA LYS A 54 -5.09 4.47 -16.83
C LYS A 54 -4.78 3.50 -15.71
N ALA A 55 -3.54 3.51 -15.22
CA ALA A 55 -3.11 2.67 -14.11
C ALA A 55 -3.90 2.96 -12.82
N TYR A 56 -4.15 4.25 -12.54
CA TYR A 56 -4.90 4.71 -11.37
C TYR A 56 -6.36 4.24 -11.42
N LEU A 57 -7.05 4.40 -12.56
CA LEU A 57 -8.42 3.91 -12.72
C LEU A 57 -8.52 2.40 -12.54
N ARG A 58 -7.53 1.65 -13.03
CA ARG A 58 -7.45 0.20 -12.87
C ARG A 58 -7.17 -0.23 -11.43
N ALA A 59 -6.32 0.52 -10.72
CA ALA A 59 -6.04 0.29 -9.29
C ALA A 59 -7.23 0.67 -8.40
N SER A 60 -8.04 1.66 -8.81
CA SER A 60 -9.21 2.16 -8.08
C SER A 60 -10.44 1.26 -8.23
N SER A 61 -10.25 -0.06 -8.19
CA SER A 61 -11.34 -1.03 -8.18
C SER A 61 -11.85 -1.27 -6.75
N LEU A 62 -13.15 -1.52 -6.62
CA LEU A 62 -13.77 -1.93 -5.35
C LEU A 62 -13.10 -3.19 -4.78
N ALA A 63 -12.67 -4.12 -5.63
CA ALA A 63 -11.98 -5.33 -5.21
C ALA A 63 -10.64 -5.03 -4.50
N THR A 64 -9.92 -4.02 -4.98
CA THR A 64 -8.67 -3.53 -4.38
C THR A 64 -8.91 -2.90 -3.03
N ALA A 65 -9.94 -2.07 -2.92
CA ALA A 65 -10.30 -1.42 -1.68
C ALA A 65 -10.68 -2.49 -0.64
N VAL A 66 -11.64 -3.36 -0.96
CA VAL A 66 -12.12 -4.41 -0.04
C VAL A 66 -10.98 -5.35 0.37
N GLY A 67 -10.19 -5.86 -0.58
CA GLY A 67 -9.07 -6.74 -0.28
C GLY A 67 -7.96 -6.05 0.52
N GLY A 68 -7.80 -4.73 0.38
CA GLY A 68 -6.89 -3.92 1.19
C GLY A 68 -7.31 -3.81 2.64
N PHE A 69 -8.57 -3.46 2.88
CA PHE A 69 -9.14 -3.38 4.22
C PHE A 69 -9.19 -4.74 4.92
N GLU A 70 -9.45 -5.82 4.18
CA GLU A 70 -9.48 -7.18 4.70
C GLU A 70 -8.08 -7.69 5.06
N LYS A 71 -7.08 -7.49 4.19
CA LYS A 71 -5.68 -7.88 4.45
C LYS A 71 -5.06 -7.11 5.62
N LYS A 72 -5.48 -5.86 5.82
CA LYS A 72 -5.09 -5.05 6.98
C LYS A 72 -6.02 -5.23 8.16
N GLY A 73 -7.02 -6.10 8.05
CA GLY A 73 -8.05 -6.40 9.04
C GLY A 73 -8.55 -5.17 9.78
N ILE A 74 -8.69 -4.08 9.02
CA ILE A 74 -9.38 -2.87 9.45
C ILE A 74 -10.88 -3.13 9.31
N CYS A 75 -11.29 -3.80 8.22
CA CYS A 75 -12.67 -4.23 7.99
C CYS A 75 -12.70 -5.64 7.36
N PRO A 76 -13.28 -6.65 8.04
CA PRO A 76 -13.71 -6.65 9.44
C PRO A 76 -12.52 -6.48 10.41
N VAL A 77 -12.74 -5.80 11.54
CA VAL A 77 -11.69 -5.50 12.53
C VAL A 77 -11.13 -6.80 13.10
N LYS A 78 -9.90 -7.19 12.72
CA LYS A 78 -9.17 -8.33 13.27
C LYS A 78 -8.09 -7.80 14.21
N ARG A 79 -8.09 -8.22 15.48
CA ARG A 79 -7.16 -7.70 16.49
C ARG A 79 -5.74 -8.30 16.39
N ILE A 80 -5.57 -9.38 15.63
CA ILE A 80 -4.34 -10.17 15.51
C ILE A 80 -3.93 -10.23 14.04
N ILE A 81 -3.23 -9.20 13.56
CA ILE A 81 -2.80 -9.12 12.14
C ILE A 81 -1.29 -9.07 12.02
N LEU A 82 -0.64 -8.49 13.03
CA LEU A 82 0.81 -8.49 13.16
C LEU A 82 1.22 -9.74 13.92
N GLN A 83 2.21 -10.47 13.40
CA GLN A 83 2.77 -11.62 14.10
C GLN A 83 3.61 -11.13 15.30
N ASP A 84 3.73 -11.93 16.36
CA ASP A 84 4.41 -11.51 17.60
C ASP A 84 5.84 -10.98 17.37
N TRP A 85 6.57 -11.52 16.37
CA TRP A 85 7.90 -11.04 16.02
C TRP A 85 7.93 -9.63 15.40
N GLU A 86 6.84 -9.18 14.76
CA GLU A 86 6.69 -7.80 14.28
C GLU A 86 6.52 -6.83 15.46
N TYR A 87 5.94 -7.30 16.57
CA TYR A 87 5.81 -6.54 17.82
C TYR A 87 7.10 -6.56 18.65
N LEU A 88 7.86 -7.66 18.64
CA LEU A 88 9.11 -7.79 19.40
C LEU A 88 10.18 -6.78 18.96
N ARG A 89 10.18 -6.37 17.68
CA ARG A 89 11.04 -5.31 17.17
C ARG A 89 10.80 -3.93 17.79
N GLN A 90 9.66 -3.74 18.47
CA GLN A 90 9.30 -2.50 19.15
C GLN A 90 9.60 -2.53 20.66
N ARG A 91 9.90 -3.69 21.25
CA ARG A 91 10.17 -3.79 22.69
C ARG A 91 11.56 -3.34 23.09
N ASP A 92 12.51 -3.30 22.16
CA ASP A 92 13.89 -2.88 22.43
C ASP A 92 14.01 -1.36 22.68
N ASP A 93 13.07 -0.57 22.15
CA ASP A 93 13.01 0.88 22.36
C ASP A 93 12.25 1.30 23.65
N ARG A 94 11.85 0.36 24.52
CA ARG A 94 10.98 0.63 25.69
C ARG A 94 11.70 0.70 27.04
N TYR A 95 12.94 1.18 27.06
CA TYR A 95 13.53 1.74 28.30
C TYR A 95 13.10 3.18 28.59
N THR A 96 11.96 3.66 28.07
CA THR A 96 11.29 4.86 28.61
C THR A 96 9.78 4.77 28.45
N GLY A 97 9.11 4.37 29.53
CA GLY A 97 7.82 4.93 29.94
C GLY A 97 6.55 4.57 29.16
N SER A 98 5.60 3.99 29.91
CA SER A 98 4.14 4.09 29.72
C SER A 98 3.46 2.96 28.92
N THR A 99 3.15 1.92 29.69
CA THR A 99 1.92 1.12 29.72
C THR A 99 0.86 1.41 28.64
N CYS A 100 0.54 0.40 27.82
CA CYS A 100 -0.82 0.23 27.32
C CYS A 100 -1.11 -1.25 26.95
N ILE A 101 -1.81 -1.88 27.89
CA ILE A 101 -2.83 -2.94 27.78
C ILE A 101 -2.38 -4.33 27.31
N LYS A 102 -2.48 -5.28 28.25
CA LYS A 102 -2.40 -6.74 28.09
C LYS A 102 -3.61 -7.28 27.33
#